data_AF-C4Y7N6-F1
#
_entry.id   AF-C4Y7N6-F1
#
_cell.length_a   1.000
_cell.length_b   1.000
_cell.length_c   1.000
_cell.angle_alpha   90.00
_cell.angle_beta   90.00
_cell.angle_gamma   90.00
#
_symmetry.space_group_name_H-M   'P 1'
#
loop_
_entity.id
_entity.type
_entity.pdbx_description
1 polymer ?
#
loop_
_entity_poly.entity_id
_entity_poly.type
_entity_poly.pdbx_seq_one_letter_code
_entity_poly.pdbx_strand_id
1 'polypeptide(L)'
;MMLNKVPPMPAALDPMTNWTPIGSIEEYEMSLPSPTEKEPRPLKSLATFPFSAQLVADAIYERVMNPRNFVKIAPPFPLEHPAFFDEWYYYFKRNMGWNSEVFRVYLSAPLGTTAPRLIGSRDQIKRARSEISRTFSTAIKRHLGPQYMSFFFGDTVDRQMAETTIMESMESHVPEAELWRISRYNELRAKAEKGNISPYLNHLIATGRSEQEIWRLVMEIIMRKKYSEKKLWALNKAMQRHQKEVAPLFFRVRDLIRSLEQENLLFVKIKPLEYY
;
A
#
# COMPACT_ATOMS: atom_id res chain seq x y z
N MET A 1 -27.30 10.19 22.06
CA MET A 1 -26.40 9.85 20.93
C MET A 1 -26.57 10.93 19.88
N MET A 2 -25.62 11.86 19.76
CA MET A 2 -25.62 12.83 18.67
C MET A 2 -24.92 12.17 17.47
N LEU A 3 -25.67 11.93 16.39
CA LEU A 3 -25.08 11.58 15.11
C LEU A 3 -24.33 12.81 14.61
N ASN A 4 -23.00 12.77 14.66
CA ASN A 4 -22.17 13.77 14.00
C ASN A 4 -22.45 13.68 12.50
N LYS A 5 -23.29 14.60 12.00
CA LYS A 5 -23.49 14.78 10.57
C LYS A 5 -22.16 15.26 9.99
N VAL A 6 -21.57 14.43 9.13
CA VAL A 6 -20.41 14.82 8.32
C VAL A 6 -20.81 16.07 7.53
N PRO A 7 -20.07 17.19 7.64
CA PRO A 7 -20.38 18.39 6.87
C PRO A 7 -20.28 18.08 5.37
N PRO A 8 -21.18 18.63 4.53
CA PRO A 8 -21.11 18.43 3.09
C PRO A 8 -19.78 18.97 2.54
N MET A 9 -19.12 18.21 1.66
CA MET A 9 -17.91 18.70 0.98
C MET A 9 -18.23 19.97 0.19
N PRO A 10 -17.29 20.95 0.11
CA PRO A 10 -17.42 22.02 -0.87
C PRO A 10 -17.51 21.38 -2.26
N ALA A 11 -18.34 21.96 -3.13
CA ALA A 11 -18.52 21.48 -4.49
C ALA A 11 -17.16 21.21 -5.14
N ALA A 12 -17.00 20.01 -5.72
CA ALA A 12 -15.82 19.66 -6.48
C ALA A 12 -15.55 20.80 -7.48
N LEU A 13 -14.34 21.35 -7.43
CA LEU A 13 -13.88 22.30 -8.44
C LEU A 13 -14.10 21.64 -9.81
N ASP A 14 -14.75 22.39 -10.70
CA ASP A 14 -15.12 21.98 -12.05
C ASP A 14 -13.99 21.16 -12.72
N PRO A 15 -14.20 19.86 -13.04
CA PRO A 15 -13.12 18.95 -13.38
C PRO A 15 -12.44 19.22 -14.73
N MET A 16 -12.83 20.25 -15.47
CA MET A 16 -12.37 20.45 -16.86
C MET A 16 -11.70 21.79 -17.21
N THR A 17 -11.61 22.78 -16.32
CA THR A 17 -11.24 24.12 -16.80
C THR A 17 -9.81 24.60 -16.53
N ASN A 18 -8.94 23.89 -15.79
CA ASN A 18 -7.53 24.33 -15.63
C ASN A 18 -6.53 23.23 -15.23
N TRP A 19 -6.63 22.02 -15.82
CA TRP A 19 -5.53 21.06 -15.72
C TRP A 19 -4.47 21.39 -16.77
N THR A 20 -3.50 22.24 -16.38
CA THR A 20 -2.22 22.27 -17.09
C THR A 20 -1.43 21.05 -16.66
N PRO A 21 -0.97 20.18 -17.58
CA PRO A 21 -0.03 19.14 -17.22
C PRO A 21 1.18 19.80 -16.58
N ILE A 22 1.42 19.54 -15.30
CA ILE A 22 2.73 19.80 -14.71
C ILE A 22 3.72 19.04 -15.59
N GLY A 23 4.69 19.78 -16.12
CA GLY A 23 5.56 19.39 -17.23
C GLY A 23 6.15 17.99 -17.12
N SER A 24 6.55 17.48 -18.28
CA SER A 24 7.31 16.25 -18.45
C SER A 24 8.30 16.04 -17.30
N ILE A 25 8.13 14.93 -16.59
CA ILE A 25 9.16 14.37 -15.72
C ILE A 25 10.24 13.81 -16.66
N GLU A 26 10.98 14.71 -17.30
CA GLU A 26 12.23 14.40 -17.98
C GLU A 26 13.38 14.82 -17.05
N GLU A 27 14.20 13.81 -16.71
CA GLU A 27 15.57 13.91 -16.19
C GLU A 27 15.76 14.54 -14.80
N TYR A 28 15.38 13.78 -13.78
CA TYR A 28 16.13 13.76 -12.51
C TYR A 28 16.78 12.38 -12.34
N GLU A 29 17.87 12.14 -13.09
CA GLU A 29 18.82 11.07 -12.76
C GLU A 29 19.58 11.48 -11.49
N MET A 30 18.98 11.20 -10.33
CA MET A 30 19.70 11.16 -9.07
C MET A 30 20.05 9.71 -8.76
N SER A 31 21.35 9.42 -8.83
CA SER A 31 22.00 8.19 -8.40
C SER A 31 21.36 7.62 -7.14
N LEU A 32 20.63 6.51 -7.32
CA LEU A 32 20.02 5.71 -6.27
C LEU A 32 21.14 5.07 -5.42
N PRO A 33 20.98 4.99 -4.09
CA PRO A 33 21.89 4.20 -3.27
C PRO A 33 21.85 2.73 -3.69
N SER A 34 23.03 2.11 -3.74
CA SER A 34 23.24 0.69 -4.08
C SER A 34 22.33 -0.25 -3.26
N PRO A 35 21.84 -1.36 -3.85
CA PRO A 35 20.87 -2.29 -3.25
C PRO A 35 21.51 -3.22 -2.20
N THR A 36 22.31 -2.70 -1.29
CA THR A 36 23.00 -3.45 -0.23
C THR A 36 22.27 -3.46 1.12
N GLU A 37 21.13 -2.78 1.26
CA GLU A 37 20.28 -2.93 2.45
C GLU A 37 19.56 -4.27 2.41
N LYS A 38 20.05 -5.21 3.21
CA LYS A 38 19.48 -6.54 3.41
C LYS A 38 17.98 -6.44 3.72
N GLU A 39 17.17 -7.08 2.90
CA GLU A 39 15.73 -7.23 3.10
C GLU A 39 15.39 -7.69 4.54
N PRO A 40 14.34 -7.14 5.17
CA PRO A 40 13.80 -7.71 6.39
C PRO A 40 13.23 -9.10 6.08
N ARG A 41 13.76 -10.13 6.75
CA ARG A 41 13.40 -11.54 6.54
C ARG A 41 11.87 -11.75 6.57
N PRO A 42 11.33 -12.64 5.71
CA PRO A 42 9.91 -12.98 5.73
C PRO A 42 9.51 -13.58 7.08
N LEU A 43 8.37 -13.11 7.56
CA LEU A 43 7.82 -13.34 8.89
C LEU A 43 7.32 -14.77 9.08
N LYS A 44 8.17 -15.64 9.64
CA LYS A 44 7.71 -16.77 10.43
C LYS A 44 8.07 -16.48 11.90
N SER A 45 7.17 -15.80 12.64
CA SER A 45 7.03 -15.82 14.13
C SER A 45 6.76 -14.49 14.88
N LEU A 46 6.77 -13.30 14.27
CA LEU A 46 6.57 -12.05 15.05
C LEU A 46 5.12 -11.74 15.46
N ALA A 47 4.14 -12.55 15.05
CA ALA A 47 2.76 -12.41 15.52
C ALA A 47 2.60 -12.69 17.03
N THR A 48 3.64 -13.23 17.68
CA THR A 48 3.58 -13.79 19.04
C THR A 48 4.41 -13.02 20.07
N PHE A 49 5.20 -12.02 19.66
CA PHE A 49 6.08 -11.32 20.59
C PHE A 49 5.45 -10.03 21.14
N PRO A 50 5.33 -9.90 22.46
CA PRO A 50 4.85 -8.68 23.07
C PRO A 50 5.89 -7.54 22.95
N PHE A 51 5.42 -6.31 22.79
CA PHE A 51 6.28 -5.12 22.79
C PHE A 51 6.26 -4.46 24.17
N SER A 52 7.43 -4.02 24.66
CA SER A 52 7.48 -3.16 25.86
C SER A 52 6.81 -1.82 25.55
N ALA A 53 5.73 -1.51 26.26
CA ALA A 53 4.99 -0.27 26.07
C ALA A 53 5.86 0.98 26.31
N GLN A 54 6.84 0.90 27.22
CA GLN A 54 7.78 2.00 27.47
C GLN A 54 8.66 2.26 26.24
N LEU A 55 9.31 1.21 25.71
CA LEU A 55 10.16 1.33 24.52
C LEU A 55 9.38 1.82 23.30
N VAL A 56 8.12 1.41 23.18
CA VAL A 56 7.23 1.86 22.11
C VAL A 56 6.96 3.37 22.21
N ALA A 57 6.62 3.86 23.39
CA ALA A 57 6.38 5.29 23.61
C ALA A 57 7.61 6.14 23.31
N ASP A 58 8.80 5.64 23.67
CA ASP A 58 10.05 6.38 23.50
C ASP A 58 10.59 6.31 22.06
N ALA A 59 10.41 5.18 21.36
CA ALA A 59 11.01 4.94 20.03
C ALA A 59 10.18 5.41 18.84
N ILE A 60 8.85 5.54 18.99
CA ILE A 60 7.96 5.88 17.86
C ILE A 60 8.22 7.29 17.33
N TYR A 61 8.52 8.25 18.21
CA TYR A 61 8.65 9.65 17.84
C TYR A 61 9.84 9.89 16.90
N GLU A 62 11.01 9.29 17.17
CA GLU A 62 12.22 9.58 16.41
C GLU A 62 12.31 8.87 15.05
N ARG A 63 11.72 7.67 14.91
CA ARG A 63 11.91 6.84 13.71
C ARG A 63 10.88 7.05 12.62
N VAL A 64 9.63 7.31 13.00
CA VAL A 64 8.49 7.36 12.06
C VAL A 64 8.30 8.76 11.48
N MET A 65 8.79 9.80 12.16
CA MET A 65 8.58 11.19 11.76
C MET A 65 9.76 11.78 10.96
N ASN A 66 10.89 11.07 10.88
CA ASN A 66 12.03 11.52 10.09
C ASN A 66 11.77 11.30 8.59
N PRO A 67 11.64 12.38 7.79
CA PRO A 67 11.38 12.28 6.35
C PRO A 67 12.48 11.51 5.60
N ARG A 68 13.69 11.47 6.14
CA ARG A 68 14.83 10.76 5.54
C ARG A 68 14.73 9.23 5.69
N ASN A 69 13.94 8.76 6.65
CA ASN A 69 13.73 7.33 6.89
C ASN A 69 12.57 6.76 6.08
N PHE A 70 11.69 7.59 5.52
CA PHE A 70 10.72 7.12 4.54
C PHE A 70 11.46 6.69 3.28
N VAL A 71 11.77 5.39 3.19
CA VAL A 71 12.21 4.77 1.95
C VAL A 71 11.23 5.20 0.86
N LYS A 72 11.74 5.68 -0.28
CA LYS A 72 10.97 6.14 -1.46
C LYS A 72 10.27 4.97 -2.16
N ILE A 73 9.54 4.20 -1.40
CA ILE A 73 8.59 3.23 -1.85
C ILE A 73 7.30 4.01 -2.02
N ALA A 74 6.80 4.11 -3.24
CA ALA A 74 5.74 5.05 -3.56
C ALA A 74 4.42 4.81 -2.77
N PRO A 75 3.61 5.88 -2.54
CA PRO A 75 3.95 7.27 -2.77
C PRO A 75 4.32 8.00 -1.46
N PRO A 76 5.52 8.60 -1.38
CA PRO A 76 5.76 9.78 -0.55
C PRO A 76 5.17 11.04 -1.23
N PHE A 77 3.91 10.97 -1.70
CA PHE A 77 3.24 12.05 -2.42
C PHE A 77 1.82 12.26 -1.88
N PRO A 78 1.29 13.50 -1.95
CA PRO A 78 -0.09 13.80 -1.57
C PRO A 78 -1.09 12.95 -2.35
N LEU A 79 -2.26 12.69 -1.75
CA LEU A 79 -3.35 11.97 -2.43
C LEU A 79 -3.77 12.74 -3.69
N GLU A 80 -3.46 12.17 -4.86
CA GLU A 80 -3.72 12.82 -6.15
C GLU A 80 -5.21 13.02 -6.40
N HIS A 81 -6.02 12.02 -6.05
CA HIS A 81 -7.46 12.04 -6.27
C HIS A 81 -8.19 11.14 -5.24
N PRO A 82 -9.37 11.52 -4.70
CA PRO A 82 -10.08 10.73 -3.69
C PRO A 82 -10.40 9.30 -4.12
N ALA A 83 -10.68 9.10 -5.41
CA ALA A 83 -11.00 7.77 -5.96
C ALA A 83 -9.86 6.74 -5.81
N PHE A 84 -8.64 7.21 -5.55
CA PHE A 84 -7.44 6.38 -5.34
C PHE A 84 -7.08 6.21 -3.86
N PHE A 85 -7.98 6.57 -2.94
CA PHE A 85 -7.71 6.49 -1.51
C PHE A 85 -7.30 5.08 -1.07
N ASP A 86 -7.92 4.03 -1.58
CA ASP A 86 -7.59 2.64 -1.21
C ASP A 86 -6.16 2.26 -1.60
N GLU A 87 -5.79 2.61 -2.84
CA GLU A 87 -4.43 2.43 -3.37
C GLU A 87 -3.43 3.23 -2.55
N TRP A 88 -3.69 4.52 -2.34
CA TRP A 88 -2.84 5.40 -1.55
C TRP A 88 -2.69 4.92 -0.10
N TYR A 89 -3.78 4.53 0.54
CA TYR A 89 -3.82 4.11 1.94
C TYR A 89 -3.11 2.77 2.14
N TYR A 90 -3.23 1.84 1.18
CA TYR A 90 -2.44 0.61 1.15
C TYR A 90 -0.94 0.92 1.20
N TYR A 91 -0.46 1.82 0.32
CA TYR A 91 0.94 2.20 0.30
C TYR A 91 1.38 2.96 1.55
N PHE A 92 0.54 3.88 2.04
CA PHE A 92 0.76 4.58 3.31
C PHE A 92 1.00 3.60 4.46
N LYS A 93 0.12 2.58 4.60
CA LYS A 93 0.27 1.55 5.63
C LYS A 93 1.56 0.75 5.46
N ARG A 94 1.88 0.35 4.23
CA ARG A 94 3.08 -0.43 3.91
C ARG A 94 4.34 0.35 4.29
N ASN A 95 4.42 1.62 3.91
CA ASN A 95 5.51 2.53 4.24
C ASN A 95 5.66 2.74 5.75
N MET A 96 4.54 3.04 6.43
CA MET A 96 4.56 3.23 7.87
C MET A 96 4.98 1.95 8.61
N GLY A 97 4.53 0.79 8.14
CA GLY A 97 4.89 -0.52 8.68
C GLY A 97 6.35 -0.92 8.44
N TRP A 98 6.97 -0.53 7.32
CA TRP A 98 8.40 -0.79 7.11
C TRP A 98 9.30 0.04 8.02
N ASN A 99 8.88 1.26 8.35
CA ASN A 99 9.69 2.17 9.17
C ASN A 99 9.58 1.90 10.68
N SER A 100 8.61 1.07 11.10
CA SER A 100 8.44 0.72 12.50
C SER A 100 7.74 -0.62 12.66
N GLU A 101 8.40 -1.54 13.37
CA GLU A 101 7.83 -2.83 13.75
C GLU A 101 6.50 -2.69 14.49
N VAL A 102 6.40 -1.67 15.35
CA VAL A 102 5.19 -1.38 16.09
C VAL A 102 4.06 -1.02 15.14
N PHE A 103 4.33 -0.18 14.15
CA PHE A 103 3.34 0.16 13.13
C PHE A 103 3.02 -1.02 12.23
N ARG A 104 4.00 -1.86 11.90
CA ARG A 104 3.76 -3.09 11.14
C ARG A 104 2.72 -3.96 11.83
N VAL A 105 2.90 -4.19 13.13
CA VAL A 105 1.97 -4.97 13.95
C VAL A 105 0.64 -4.24 14.11
N TYR A 106 0.67 -2.94 14.43
CA TYR A 106 -0.52 -2.10 14.59
C TYR A 106 -1.41 -2.13 13.35
N LEU A 107 -0.84 -1.99 12.16
CA LEU A 107 -1.55 -1.87 10.88
C LEU A 107 -1.99 -3.23 10.32
N SER A 108 -1.29 -4.32 10.67
CA SER A 108 -1.67 -5.68 10.28
C SER A 108 -2.79 -6.29 11.14
N ALA A 109 -2.98 -5.78 12.36
CA ALA A 109 -3.96 -6.34 13.29
C ALA A 109 -5.40 -5.99 12.84
N PRO A 110 -6.41 -6.80 13.17
CA PRO A 110 -7.80 -6.36 13.06
C PRO A 110 -8.06 -5.07 13.86
N LEU A 111 -8.97 -4.22 13.39
CA LEU A 111 -9.36 -3.00 14.11
C LEU A 111 -9.79 -3.34 15.55
N GLY A 112 -9.36 -2.52 16.51
CA GLY A 112 -9.64 -2.73 17.93
C GLY A 112 -8.76 -3.76 18.65
N THR A 113 -7.90 -4.51 17.95
CA THR A 113 -7.14 -5.63 18.55
C THR A 113 -5.65 -5.35 18.82
N THR A 114 -5.21 -4.10 18.81
CA THR A 114 -3.78 -3.77 19.03
C THR A 114 -3.38 -3.79 20.51
N ALA A 115 -4.28 -3.38 21.41
CA ALA A 115 -4.03 -3.29 22.85
C ALA A 115 -3.45 -4.58 23.51
N PRO A 116 -3.84 -5.80 23.13
CA PRO A 116 -3.35 -7.04 23.75
C PRO A 116 -1.87 -7.34 23.50
N ARG A 117 -1.18 -6.63 22.59
CA ARG A 117 0.21 -6.93 22.19
C ARG A 117 1.27 -6.10 22.92
N LEU A 118 0.85 -5.20 23.80
CA LEU A 118 1.73 -4.35 24.61
C LEU A 118 1.89 -4.92 26.02
N ILE A 119 3.13 -5.04 26.49
CA ILE A 119 3.45 -5.40 27.88
C ILE A 119 3.92 -4.15 28.64
N GLY A 120 3.36 -3.97 29.83
CA GLY A 120 3.74 -2.90 30.76
C GLY A 120 2.61 -2.64 31.75
N SER A 121 2.83 -1.66 32.63
CA SER A 121 1.77 -1.12 33.48
C SER A 121 0.64 -0.51 32.62
N ARG A 122 -0.55 -0.40 33.20
CA ARG A 122 -1.72 0.21 32.56
C ARG A 122 -1.41 1.60 31.99
N ASP A 123 -0.63 2.41 32.71
CA ASP A 123 -0.26 3.76 32.29
C ASP A 123 0.77 3.76 31.16
N GLN A 124 1.72 2.81 31.15
CA GLN A 124 2.64 2.64 30.02
C GLN A 124 1.88 2.23 28.76
N ILE A 125 0.96 1.27 28.86
CA ILE A 125 0.13 0.83 27.72
C ILE A 125 -0.73 1.99 27.21
N LYS A 126 -1.35 2.77 28.11
CA LYS A 126 -2.13 3.96 27.73
C LYS A 126 -1.28 5.00 26.99
N ARG A 127 -0.06 5.28 27.49
CA ARG A 127 0.88 6.21 26.84
C ARG A 127 1.32 5.71 25.46
N ALA A 128 1.73 4.45 25.35
CA ALA A 128 2.12 3.84 24.08
C ALA A 128 0.99 3.91 23.04
N ARG A 129 -0.26 3.60 23.44
CA ARG A 129 -1.43 3.71 22.55
C ARG A 129 -1.66 5.13 22.07
N SER A 130 -1.56 6.10 22.99
CA SER A 130 -1.72 7.51 22.66
C SER A 130 -0.65 7.96 21.67
N GLU A 131 0.58 7.49 21.84
CA GLU A 131 1.70 7.83 20.95
C GLU A 131 1.60 7.19 19.57
N ILE A 132 1.20 5.92 19.49
CA ILE A 132 0.88 5.24 18.22
C ILE A 132 -0.20 6.03 17.47
N SER A 133 -1.31 6.37 18.16
CA SER A 133 -2.43 7.10 17.55
C SER A 133 -2.03 8.50 17.10
N ARG A 134 -1.30 9.25 17.94
CA ARG A 134 -0.78 10.59 17.62
C ARG A 134 0.14 10.57 16.41
N THR A 135 1.04 9.60 16.36
CA THR A 135 2.00 9.46 15.25
C THR A 135 1.30 9.06 13.97
N PHE A 136 0.35 8.12 14.02
CA PHE A 136 -0.50 7.78 12.88
C PHE A 136 -1.27 8.99 12.36
N SER A 137 -1.98 9.70 13.25
CA SER A 137 -2.74 10.90 12.92
C SER A 137 -1.86 11.97 12.28
N THR A 138 -0.66 12.20 12.82
CA THR A 138 0.26 13.19 12.24
C THR A 138 0.78 12.75 10.88
N ALA A 139 1.14 11.47 10.73
CA ALA A 139 1.63 10.92 9.48
C ALA A 139 0.57 10.96 8.38
N ILE A 140 -0.65 10.48 8.65
CA ILE A 140 -1.72 10.42 7.65
C ILE A 140 -2.12 11.83 7.21
N LYS A 141 -2.30 12.77 8.15
CA LYS A 141 -2.61 14.18 7.86
C LYS A 141 -1.57 14.84 6.97
N ARG A 142 -0.29 14.61 7.26
CA ARG A 142 0.82 15.15 6.46
C ARG A 142 0.79 14.64 5.02
N HIS A 143 0.41 13.37 4.80
CA HIS A 143 0.44 12.74 3.48
C HIS A 143 -0.86 12.85 2.71
N LEU A 144 -2.00 13.11 3.35
CA LEU A 144 -3.25 13.34 2.61
C LEU A 144 -3.11 14.57 1.71
N GLY A 145 -2.53 15.64 2.24
CA GLY A 145 -2.36 16.92 1.55
C GLY A 145 -3.34 17.98 2.05
N PRO A 146 -3.00 19.28 1.92
CA PRO A 146 -3.77 20.37 2.52
C PRO A 146 -5.24 20.42 2.09
N GLN A 147 -5.55 20.02 0.86
CA GLN A 147 -6.89 20.04 0.29
C GLN A 147 -7.87 19.06 0.97
N TYR A 148 -7.37 18.02 1.65
CA TYR A 148 -8.21 17.09 2.40
C TYR A 148 -8.18 17.35 3.90
N MET A 149 -7.29 18.23 4.37
CA MET A 149 -7.16 18.54 5.80
C MET A 149 -8.36 19.32 6.34
N SER A 150 -9.06 20.08 5.50
CA SER A 150 -10.29 20.77 5.87
C SER A 150 -11.40 19.82 6.30
N PHE A 151 -11.40 18.56 5.83
CA PHE A 151 -12.39 17.56 6.24
C PHE A 151 -12.18 17.03 7.66
N PHE A 152 -10.96 17.17 8.18
CA PHE A 152 -10.53 16.53 9.44
C PHE A 152 -9.88 17.55 10.39
N PHE A 153 -10.28 18.81 10.27
CA PHE A 153 -9.69 19.90 11.03
C PHE A 153 -9.98 19.73 12.53
N GLY A 154 -8.95 19.74 13.37
CA GLY A 154 -9.07 19.56 14.82
C GLY A 154 -9.19 18.11 15.31
N ASP A 155 -9.66 17.18 14.49
CA ASP A 155 -9.89 15.79 14.92
C ASP A 155 -8.61 14.96 14.92
N THR A 156 -8.47 14.03 15.88
CA THR A 156 -7.42 13.01 15.79
C THR A 156 -7.85 11.98 14.75
N VAL A 157 -7.10 11.85 13.66
CA VAL A 157 -7.36 10.81 12.65
C VAL A 157 -6.66 9.55 13.11
N ASP A 158 -7.38 8.67 13.80
CA ASP A 158 -6.87 7.35 14.12
C ASP A 158 -7.12 6.36 12.97
N ARG A 159 -6.56 5.15 13.10
CA ARG A 159 -6.71 4.10 12.09
C ARG A 159 -8.16 3.71 11.86
N GLN A 160 -8.98 3.70 12.90
CA GLN A 160 -10.38 3.32 12.77
C GLN A 160 -11.11 4.33 11.89
N MET A 161 -10.93 5.63 12.16
CA MET A 161 -11.50 6.69 11.33
C MET A 161 -11.00 6.62 9.88
N ALA A 162 -9.71 6.36 9.67
CA ALA A 162 -9.13 6.23 8.33
C ALA A 162 -9.71 5.04 7.54
N GLU A 163 -9.92 3.90 8.20
CA GLU A 163 -10.41 2.65 7.58
C GLU A 163 -11.95 2.56 7.49
N THR A 164 -12.68 3.51 8.08
CA THR A 164 -14.15 3.56 7.98
C THR A 164 -14.59 4.90 7.39
N THR A 165 -14.58 5.96 8.20
CA THR A 165 -15.22 7.24 7.87
C THR A 165 -14.54 7.95 6.70
N ILE A 166 -13.20 7.96 6.67
CA ILE A 166 -12.47 8.63 5.59
C ILE A 166 -12.65 7.87 4.27
N MET A 167 -12.48 6.55 4.30
CA MET A 167 -12.64 5.70 3.13
C MET A 167 -14.04 5.86 2.52
N GLU A 168 -15.10 5.73 3.34
CA GLU A 168 -16.49 5.93 2.91
C GLU A 168 -16.76 7.35 2.38
N SER A 169 -16.17 8.38 3.02
CA SER A 169 -16.33 9.76 2.59
C SER A 169 -15.67 10.03 1.25
N MET A 170 -14.48 9.48 0.99
CA MET A 170 -13.77 9.67 -0.28
C MET A 170 -14.49 9.00 -1.45
N GLU A 171 -15.17 7.87 -1.22
CA GLU A 171 -15.96 7.17 -2.24
C GLU A 171 -17.27 7.90 -2.56
N SER A 172 -18.00 8.33 -1.54
CA SER A 172 -19.35 8.90 -1.69
C SER A 172 -19.39 10.28 -2.35
N HIS A 173 -18.26 11.02 -2.35
CA HIS A 173 -18.22 12.41 -2.82
C HIS A 173 -17.64 12.58 -4.22
N VAL A 174 -17.31 11.49 -4.91
CA VAL A 174 -16.80 11.54 -6.28
C VAL A 174 -17.76 10.78 -7.19
N PRO A 175 -18.71 11.47 -7.85
CA PRO A 175 -19.69 10.85 -8.76
C PRO A 175 -19.07 9.98 -9.85
N GLU A 176 -17.83 10.28 -10.22
CA GLU A 176 -17.07 9.60 -11.27
C GLU A 176 -15.96 8.69 -10.73
N ALA A 177 -15.96 8.36 -9.42
CA ALA A 177 -14.89 7.58 -8.79
C ALA A 177 -14.59 6.28 -9.54
N GLU A 178 -15.63 5.61 -10.01
CA GLU A 178 -15.53 4.36 -10.75
C GLU A 178 -14.80 4.54 -12.09
N LEU A 179 -15.06 5.64 -12.82
CA LEU A 179 -14.36 5.94 -14.08
C LEU A 179 -12.87 6.17 -13.84
N TRP A 180 -12.52 6.88 -12.77
CA TRP A 180 -11.12 7.08 -12.38
C TRP A 180 -10.45 5.75 -12.01
N ARG A 181 -11.11 4.89 -11.24
CA ARG A 181 -10.61 3.55 -10.88
C ARG A 181 -10.40 2.67 -12.10
N ILE A 182 -11.35 2.65 -13.04
CA ILE A 182 -11.24 1.90 -14.30
C ILE A 182 -10.06 2.43 -15.14
N SER A 183 -9.93 3.76 -15.26
CA SER A 183 -8.82 4.39 -15.99
C SER A 183 -7.46 3.97 -15.41
N ARG A 184 -7.31 4.06 -14.07
CA ARG A 184 -6.12 3.64 -13.35
C ARG A 184 -5.82 2.16 -13.53
N TYR A 185 -6.83 1.30 -13.42
CA TYR A 185 -6.69 -0.14 -13.65
C TYR A 185 -6.16 -0.44 -15.07
N ASN A 186 -6.72 0.21 -16.09
CA ASN A 186 -6.31 0.01 -17.49
C ASN A 186 -4.88 0.50 -17.74
N GLU A 187 -4.52 1.66 -17.18
CA GLU A 187 -3.16 2.20 -17.25
C GLU A 187 -2.13 1.24 -16.64
N LEU A 188 -2.38 0.76 -15.43
CA LEU A 188 -1.49 -0.15 -14.72
C LEU A 188 -1.43 -1.52 -15.40
N ARG A 189 -2.55 -2.01 -15.92
CA ARG A 189 -2.59 -3.24 -16.73
C ARG A 189 -1.72 -3.10 -17.98
N ALA A 190 -1.83 -1.99 -18.71
CA ALA A 190 -1.01 -1.74 -19.89
C ALA A 190 0.49 -1.67 -19.55
N LYS A 191 0.86 -1.14 -18.38
CA LYS A 191 2.25 -1.18 -17.86
C LYS A 191 2.70 -2.61 -17.54
N ALA A 192 1.83 -3.41 -16.92
CA ALA A 192 2.11 -4.81 -16.60
C ALA A 192 2.30 -5.67 -17.85
N GLU A 193 1.52 -5.43 -18.91
CA GLU A 193 1.67 -6.07 -20.22
C GLU A 193 3.00 -5.74 -20.90
N LYS A 194 3.60 -4.59 -20.57
CA LYS A 194 4.95 -4.19 -20.99
C LYS A 194 6.06 -4.72 -20.07
N GLY A 195 5.72 -5.58 -19.11
CA GLY A 195 6.68 -6.19 -18.18
C GLY A 195 6.92 -5.38 -16.90
N ASN A 196 6.06 -4.42 -16.54
CA ASN A 196 6.14 -3.76 -15.22
C ASN A 196 4.94 -4.17 -14.35
N ILE A 197 5.02 -5.37 -13.74
CA ILE A 197 3.88 -5.98 -13.04
C ILE A 197 3.67 -5.42 -11.63
N SER A 198 4.70 -4.92 -10.93
CA SER A 198 4.58 -4.53 -9.50
C SER A 198 3.45 -3.53 -9.25
N PRO A 199 3.36 -2.42 -10.01
CA PRO A 199 2.33 -1.40 -9.78
C PRO A 199 0.92 -1.97 -9.94
N TYR A 200 0.71 -2.82 -10.95
CA TYR A 200 -0.57 -3.47 -11.18
C TYR A 200 -0.92 -4.43 -10.04
N LEU A 201 0.03 -5.28 -9.62
CA LEU A 201 -0.18 -6.21 -8.51
C LEU A 201 -0.51 -5.48 -7.20
N ASN A 202 0.23 -4.43 -6.87
CA ASN A 202 -0.03 -3.61 -5.69
C ASN A 202 -1.43 -2.98 -5.75
N HIS A 203 -1.85 -2.46 -6.91
CA HIS A 203 -3.18 -1.91 -7.10
C HIS A 203 -4.28 -2.97 -6.90
N LEU A 204 -4.12 -4.19 -7.43
CA LEU A 204 -5.09 -5.26 -7.21
C LEU A 204 -5.20 -5.64 -5.73
N ILE A 205 -4.07 -5.70 -5.01
CA ILE A 205 -4.07 -5.97 -3.57
C ILE A 205 -4.75 -4.83 -2.80
N ALA A 206 -4.43 -3.58 -3.15
CA ALA A 206 -4.97 -2.41 -2.47
C ALA A 206 -6.48 -2.27 -2.64
N THR A 207 -7.01 -2.61 -3.82
CA THR A 207 -8.45 -2.62 -4.13
C THR A 207 -9.18 -3.86 -3.60
N GLY A 208 -8.53 -4.66 -2.77
CA GLY A 208 -9.17 -5.77 -2.06
C GLY A 208 -9.55 -6.96 -2.94
N ARG A 209 -8.93 -7.13 -4.12
CA ARG A 209 -9.17 -8.29 -4.97
C ARG A 209 -8.79 -9.57 -4.24
N SER A 210 -9.59 -10.62 -4.42
CA SER A 210 -9.27 -11.93 -3.86
C SER A 210 -7.97 -12.47 -4.44
N GLU A 211 -7.28 -13.31 -3.69
CA GLU A 211 -6.05 -13.94 -4.17
C GLU A 211 -6.28 -14.73 -5.47
N GLN A 212 -7.41 -15.43 -5.59
CA GLN A 212 -7.77 -16.19 -6.78
C GLN A 212 -7.93 -15.27 -8.00
N GLU A 213 -8.58 -14.12 -7.84
CA GLU A 213 -8.70 -13.12 -8.90
C GLU A 213 -7.35 -12.54 -9.28
N ILE A 214 -6.48 -12.22 -8.31
CA ILE A 214 -5.14 -11.69 -8.56
C ILE A 214 -4.34 -12.69 -9.40
N TRP A 215 -4.32 -13.97 -9.02
CA TRP A 215 -3.65 -15.00 -9.80
C TRP A 215 -4.19 -15.09 -11.23
N ARG A 216 -5.52 -15.10 -11.40
CA ARG A 216 -6.15 -15.12 -12.73
C ARG A 216 -5.70 -13.94 -13.58
N LEU A 217 -5.78 -12.72 -13.04
CA LEU A 217 -5.44 -11.49 -13.76
C LEU A 217 -3.95 -11.40 -14.12
N VAL A 218 -3.06 -11.82 -13.21
CA VAL A 218 -1.62 -11.90 -13.49
C VAL A 218 -1.35 -12.92 -14.60
N MET A 219 -2.02 -14.08 -14.55
CA MET A 219 -1.85 -15.10 -15.59
C MET A 219 -2.40 -14.67 -16.94
N GLU A 220 -3.50 -13.91 -17.00
CA GLU A 220 -4.00 -13.34 -18.25
C GLU A 220 -2.96 -12.43 -18.92
N ILE A 221 -2.20 -11.66 -18.12
CA ILE A 221 -1.11 -10.82 -18.62
C ILE A 221 0.03 -11.69 -19.17
N ILE A 222 0.44 -12.71 -18.42
CA ILE A 222 1.51 -13.63 -18.82
C ILE A 222 1.12 -14.41 -20.08
N MET A 223 -0.12 -14.91 -20.16
CA MET A 223 -0.60 -15.83 -21.20
C MET A 223 -1.14 -15.12 -22.46
N ARG A 224 -1.02 -13.80 -22.57
CA ARG A 224 -1.63 -13.04 -23.69
C ARG A 224 -1.10 -13.43 -25.08
N LYS A 225 0.06 -14.08 -25.17
CA LYS A 225 0.63 -14.56 -26.44
C LYS A 225 0.42 -16.05 -26.64
N LYS A 226 0.53 -16.51 -27.89
CA LYS A 226 0.43 -17.94 -28.21
C LYS A 226 1.61 -18.70 -27.60
N TYR A 227 1.31 -19.60 -26.68
CA TYR A 227 2.27 -20.54 -26.09
C TYR A 227 2.08 -21.92 -26.72
N SER A 228 3.17 -22.68 -26.85
CA SER A 228 3.08 -24.11 -27.15
C SER A 228 2.54 -24.86 -25.94
N GLU A 229 1.93 -26.03 -26.16
CA GLU A 229 1.39 -26.87 -25.07
C GLU A 229 2.43 -27.17 -23.99
N LYS A 230 3.67 -27.46 -24.40
CA LYS A 230 4.80 -27.68 -23.48
C LYS A 230 5.06 -26.46 -22.59
N LYS A 231 5.01 -25.26 -23.14
CA LYS A 231 5.20 -24.01 -22.36
C LYS A 231 4.00 -23.74 -21.45
N LEU A 232 2.78 -23.97 -21.92
CA LEU A 232 1.57 -23.85 -21.09
C LEU A 232 1.60 -24.80 -19.90
N TRP A 233 2.03 -26.05 -20.10
CA TRP A 233 2.19 -27.00 -19.02
C TRP A 233 3.25 -26.55 -17.99
N ALA A 234 4.39 -26.04 -18.46
CA ALA A 234 5.44 -25.51 -17.59
C ALA A 234 4.95 -24.29 -16.78
N LEU A 235 4.25 -23.35 -17.43
CA LEU A 235 3.63 -22.18 -16.78
C LEU A 235 2.64 -22.60 -15.69
N ASN A 236 1.72 -23.52 -16.00
CA ASN A 236 0.74 -24.02 -15.04
C ASN A 236 1.40 -24.71 -13.85
N LYS A 237 2.45 -25.50 -14.09
CA LYS A 237 3.21 -26.18 -13.03
C LYS A 237 3.93 -25.17 -12.12
N ALA A 238 4.54 -24.14 -12.69
CA ALA A 238 5.19 -23.06 -11.94
C ALA A 238 4.16 -22.30 -11.10
N MET A 239 3.03 -21.91 -11.69
CA MET A 239 1.93 -21.23 -10.98
C MET A 239 1.43 -22.05 -9.80
N GLN A 240 1.11 -23.34 -9.99
CA GLN A 240 0.61 -24.20 -8.92
C GLN A 240 1.61 -24.37 -7.77
N ARG A 241 2.92 -24.37 -8.08
CA ARG A 241 3.98 -24.42 -7.07
C ARG A 241 3.92 -23.17 -6.21
N HIS A 242 4.00 -22.00 -6.83
CA HIS A 242 4.02 -20.71 -6.14
C HIS A 242 2.71 -20.41 -5.42
N GLN A 243 1.55 -20.84 -5.94
CA GLN A 243 0.26 -20.71 -5.26
C GLN A 243 0.21 -21.43 -3.91
N LYS A 244 0.94 -22.54 -3.75
CA LYS A 244 0.92 -23.36 -2.52
C LYS A 244 1.94 -22.92 -1.47
N GLU A 245 2.80 -21.95 -1.80
CA GLU A 245 3.83 -21.49 -0.86
C GLU A 245 3.22 -20.74 0.33
N VAL A 246 3.84 -20.89 1.51
CA VAL A 246 3.45 -20.16 2.72
C VAL A 246 4.24 -18.85 2.78
N ALA A 247 3.82 -17.90 1.94
CA ALA A 247 4.38 -16.55 1.88
C ALA A 247 3.30 -15.52 1.50
N PRO A 248 3.49 -14.23 1.82
CA PRO A 248 2.60 -13.18 1.33
C PRO A 248 2.45 -13.20 -0.20
N LEU A 249 1.24 -12.92 -0.68
CA LEU A 249 0.88 -13.01 -2.11
C LEU A 249 1.85 -12.26 -3.02
N PHE A 250 2.24 -11.05 -2.63
CA PHE A 250 3.20 -10.24 -3.39
C PHE A 250 4.52 -10.99 -3.68
N PHE A 251 5.07 -11.67 -2.67
CA PHE A 251 6.31 -12.43 -2.82
C PHE A 251 6.12 -13.66 -3.70
N ARG A 252 5.01 -14.38 -3.56
CA ARG A 252 4.71 -15.56 -4.38
C ARG A 252 4.55 -15.21 -5.86
N VAL A 253 3.84 -14.11 -6.17
CA VAL A 253 3.73 -13.63 -7.54
C VAL A 253 5.09 -13.18 -8.07
N ARG A 254 5.88 -12.47 -7.26
CA ARG A 254 7.24 -12.05 -7.64
C ARG A 254 8.15 -13.22 -7.96
N ASP A 255 8.14 -14.23 -7.10
CA ASP A 255 9.01 -15.39 -7.21
C ASP A 255 8.55 -16.28 -8.38
N LEU A 256 7.24 -16.33 -8.67
CA LEU A 256 6.74 -16.86 -9.96
C LEU A 256 7.38 -16.12 -11.12
N ILE A 257 7.24 -14.80 -11.19
CA ILE A 257 7.76 -14.01 -12.31
C ILE A 257 9.26 -14.29 -12.52
N ARG A 258 10.07 -14.21 -11.46
CA ARG A 258 11.51 -14.52 -11.53
C ARG A 258 11.78 -15.93 -12.03
N SER A 259 11.03 -16.93 -11.57
CA SER A 259 11.20 -18.32 -12.04
C SER A 259 10.86 -18.46 -13.52
N LEU A 260 9.82 -17.77 -14.01
CA LEU A 260 9.45 -17.79 -15.42
C LEU A 260 10.50 -17.07 -16.30
N GLU A 261 11.18 -16.05 -15.78
CA GLU A 261 12.28 -15.38 -16.49
C GLU A 261 13.50 -16.31 -16.61
N GLN A 262 13.87 -16.95 -15.51
CA GLN A 262 14.99 -17.90 -15.46
C GLN A 262 14.77 -19.11 -16.38
N GLU A 263 13.54 -19.59 -16.46
CA GLU A 263 13.16 -20.70 -17.35
C GLU A 263 12.89 -20.25 -18.80
N ASN A 264 13.09 -18.96 -19.13
CA ASN A 264 12.82 -18.37 -20.45
C ASN A 264 11.37 -18.65 -20.95
N LEU A 265 10.43 -18.66 -20.00
CA LEU A 265 9.00 -18.84 -20.22
C LEU A 265 8.28 -17.50 -20.41
N LEU A 266 8.90 -16.39 -20.02
CA LEU A 266 8.38 -15.05 -20.28
C LEU A 266 8.80 -14.53 -21.65
N PHE A 267 7.85 -13.92 -22.34
CA PHE A 267 8.10 -13.28 -23.63
C PHE A 267 8.72 -11.88 -23.46
N VAL A 268 8.37 -11.19 -22.38
CA VAL A 268 8.86 -9.85 -22.06
C VAL A 268 9.79 -9.99 -20.87
N LYS A 269 11.00 -9.41 -20.95
CA LYS A 269 11.82 -9.23 -19.76
C LYS A 269 11.04 -8.33 -18.82
N ILE A 270 10.60 -8.88 -17.71
CA ILE A 270 9.91 -8.11 -16.70
C ILE A 270 11.00 -7.31 -16.00
N LYS A 271 10.76 -6.02 -15.81
CA LYS A 271 11.68 -5.26 -14.95
C LYS A 271 11.68 -5.98 -13.59
N PRO A 272 12.84 -6.15 -12.94
CA PRO A 272 12.87 -6.68 -11.58
C PRO A 272 11.79 -5.96 -10.79
N LEU A 273 10.97 -6.71 -10.04
CA LEU A 273 9.98 -6.10 -9.16
C LEU A 273 10.78 -5.33 -8.11
N GLU A 274 11.05 -4.06 -8.41
CA GLU A 274 11.77 -3.14 -7.56
C GLU A 274 10.93 -2.92 -6.30
N TYR A 275 11.62 -2.81 -5.17
CA TYR A 275 11.03 -2.31 -3.94
C TYR A 275 10.72 -0.83 -4.15
N TYR A 276 9.60 -0.59 -4.82
CA TYR A 276 8.63 0.33 -4.27
C TYR A 276 7.83 -0.53 -3.28
#